data_AF-A0A2V2N0A5-F1
#
_entry.id   AF-A0A2V2N0A5-F1
#
_cell.length_a   1.000
_cell.length_b   1.000
_cell.length_c   1.000
_cell.angle_alpha   90.00
_cell.angle_beta   90.00
_cell.angle_gamma   90.00
#
_symmetry.space_group_name_H-M   'P 1'
#
loop_
_entity.id
_entity.type
_entity.pdbx_description
1 polymer ?
#
loop_
_entity_poly.entity_id
_entity_poly.type
_entity_poly.pdbx_seq_one_letter_code
_entity_poly.pdbx_strand_id
1 'polypeptide(L)'
;MGRRRKIEEVDGFLKLTIKVKHQVSGDEKDFIQTLNHSLSPQDLKFTIEDDLFCAYLAAFDPDSFRDILEDARRKTGITKVYEREGLSDPVSSLLEEILSIGSYGIRYGKRIYIGYADERKVSDRKEKESTRGIHYYTRDHQFSHDRNPIPKGRENTIVCGDSEDVLRSFPDNCIDLIVTSPPYNFGMEYDQTDDGVDWNAYLDKLFRVFTEGIRVLTYGGRFIVNVQPLFSDYIPLHHLISSFFMQQKMIWKGEILWEKNNYNCKYTSWGSWKSPSSPYLKYTWEFIEVFCKGDLKKTGRKEDIDITDEEFKSWVVAKWSIGPERRMKQYDHPAMFPEELVERCMKLFSYKGDIVLDPFSGAGTTATVATRLGRRYIGIDVSEEYCATARERIAKERKSGIQSNLI
;
A
#
# COMPACT_ATOMS: atom_id res chain seq x y z
N MET A 1 26.72 2.03 18.78
CA MET A 1 26.58 2.53 20.17
C MET A 1 25.72 3.79 20.09
N GLY A 2 24.39 3.66 20.26
CA GLY A 2 23.45 4.74 19.95
C GLY A 2 23.53 5.86 20.98
N ARG A 3 23.80 7.10 20.55
CA ARG A 3 23.57 8.30 21.37
C ARG A 3 22.10 8.26 21.83
N ARG A 4 21.86 8.05 23.12
CA ARG A 4 20.52 8.18 23.71
C ARG A 4 20.07 9.62 23.52
N ARG A 5 19.08 9.83 22.65
CA ARG A 5 18.40 11.10 22.44
C ARG A 5 17.72 11.51 23.75
N LYS A 6 18.06 12.69 24.28
CA LYS A 6 17.37 13.28 25.44
C LYS A 6 16.34 14.27 24.89
N ILE A 7 15.21 13.72 24.45
CA ILE A 7 14.06 14.47 23.94
C ILE A 7 13.02 14.48 25.06
N GLU A 8 12.59 15.67 25.46
CA GLU A 8 11.62 15.87 26.54
C GLU A 8 10.54 16.85 26.08
N GLU A 9 9.27 16.59 26.43
CA GLU A 9 8.19 17.56 26.22
C GLU A 9 8.12 18.51 27.42
N VAL A 10 8.28 19.81 27.18
CA VAL A 10 8.28 20.86 28.21
C VAL A 10 7.43 22.03 27.73
N ASP A 11 6.38 22.38 28.49
CA ASP A 11 5.50 23.54 28.23
C ASP A 11 4.96 23.62 26.79
N GLY A 12 4.62 22.47 26.20
CA GLY A 12 4.14 22.39 24.82
C GLY A 12 5.23 22.54 23.77
N PHE A 13 6.49 22.28 24.09
CA PHE A 13 7.61 22.20 23.13
C PHE A 13 8.35 20.87 23.26
N LEU A 14 8.93 20.42 22.15
CA LEU A 14 9.94 19.38 22.15
C LEU A 14 11.30 20.02 22.48
N LYS A 15 11.86 19.72 23.66
CA LYS A 15 13.16 20.23 24.10
C LYS A 15 14.28 19.30 23.64
N LEU A 16 15.21 19.86 22.87
CA LEU A 16 16.46 19.24 22.43
C LEU A 16 17.62 19.93 23.14
N THR A 17 18.61 19.17 23.56
CA THR A 17 19.75 19.71 24.31
C THR A 17 21.08 19.20 23.76
N ILE A 18 22.04 20.09 23.64
CA ILE A 18 23.43 19.77 23.32
C ILE A 18 24.32 20.34 24.41
N LYS A 19 25.15 19.47 24.99
CA LYS A 19 26.13 19.85 26.00
C LYS A 19 27.42 20.32 25.33
N VAL A 20 27.84 21.54 25.65
CA VAL A 20 29.15 22.06 25.23
C VAL A 20 30.23 21.76 26.26
N LYS A 21 31.50 21.74 25.82
CA LYS A 21 32.66 21.44 26.67
C LYS A 21 33.45 22.69 27.08
N HIS A 22 32.96 23.86 26.71
CA HIS A 22 33.56 25.16 27.00
C HIS A 22 32.61 26.02 27.83
N GLN A 23 33.16 27.07 28.43
CA GLN A 23 32.35 28.08 29.11
C GLN A 23 31.67 28.96 28.06
N VAL A 24 30.34 29.09 28.14
CA VAL A 24 29.58 29.84 27.15
C VAL A 24 29.97 31.32 27.16
N SER A 25 30.33 31.83 25.99
CA SER A 25 30.84 33.19 25.80
C SER A 25 29.72 34.24 25.74
N GLY A 26 30.11 35.52 25.83
CA GLY A 26 29.18 36.63 25.57
C GLY A 26 28.67 36.65 24.13
N ASP A 27 29.54 36.31 23.17
CA ASP A 27 29.23 36.25 21.75
C ASP A 27 28.18 35.16 21.45
N GLU A 28 28.28 34.01 22.11
CA GLU A 28 27.28 32.94 21.99
C GLU A 28 25.90 33.36 22.53
N LYS A 29 25.87 34.13 23.62
CA LYS A 29 24.62 34.68 24.18
C LYS A 29 24.01 35.71 23.23
N ASP A 30 24.82 36.61 22.67
CA ASP A 30 24.38 37.61 21.69
C ASP A 30 23.87 36.95 20.40
N PHE A 31 24.53 35.89 19.94
CA PHE A 31 24.11 35.07 18.81
C PHE A 31 22.74 34.43 19.03
N ILE A 32 22.51 33.79 20.17
CA ILE A 32 21.20 33.19 20.50
C ILE A 32 20.12 34.26 20.62
N GLN A 33 20.42 35.43 21.20
CA GLN A 33 19.47 36.54 21.27
C GLN A 33 19.10 37.07 19.88
N THR A 34 20.10 37.30 19.03
CA THR A 34 19.92 37.75 17.64
C THR A 34 19.11 36.74 16.84
N LEU A 35 19.42 35.45 16.97
CA LEU A 35 18.70 34.37 16.29
C LEU A 35 17.23 34.35 16.71
N ASN A 36 16.95 34.37 18.02
CA ASN A 36 15.59 34.35 18.54
C ASN A 36 14.75 35.56 18.12
N HIS A 37 15.36 36.72 17.89
CA HIS A 37 14.63 37.92 17.45
C HIS A 37 13.99 37.76 16.07
N SER A 38 14.55 36.88 15.24
CA SER A 38 14.04 36.56 13.91
C SER A 38 13.15 35.30 13.87
N LEU A 39 12.96 34.64 15.01
CA LEU A 39 12.12 33.45 15.12
C LEU A 39 10.77 33.77 15.76
N SER A 40 9.76 32.98 15.39
CA SER A 40 8.49 32.94 16.12
C SER A 40 8.71 32.14 17.41
N PRO A 41 8.58 32.76 18.60
CA PRO A 41 8.84 32.07 19.87
C PRO A 41 7.82 30.97 20.18
N GLN A 42 6.69 30.94 19.46
CA GLN A 42 5.69 29.88 19.53
C GLN A 42 6.07 28.66 18.68
N ASP A 43 6.96 28.82 17.69
CA ASP A 43 7.37 27.77 16.76
C ASP A 43 8.72 27.17 17.13
N LEU A 44 9.72 28.02 17.37
CA LEU A 44 11.08 27.61 17.70
C LEU A 44 11.77 28.70 18.52
N LYS A 45 12.40 28.31 19.62
CA LYS A 45 13.29 29.20 20.39
C LYS A 45 14.53 28.45 20.87
N PHE A 46 15.64 29.15 20.95
CA PHE A 46 16.89 28.65 21.49
C PHE A 46 17.19 29.29 22.84
N THR A 47 17.73 28.54 23.79
CA THR A 47 18.21 29.09 25.05
C THR A 47 19.55 28.46 25.42
N ILE A 48 20.25 29.10 26.35
CA ILE A 48 21.45 28.55 26.99
C ILE A 48 21.11 28.37 28.47
N GLU A 49 21.24 27.13 28.95
CA GLU A 49 21.05 26.74 30.35
C GLU A 49 22.38 26.16 30.87
N ASP A 50 23.15 26.96 31.60
CA ASP A 50 24.52 26.64 32.03
C ASP A 50 25.45 26.27 30.85
N ASP A 51 25.78 24.98 30.71
CA ASP A 51 26.61 24.41 29.64
C ASP A 51 25.79 23.66 28.57
N LEU A 52 24.48 23.91 28.52
CA LEU A 52 23.54 23.30 27.59
C LEU A 52 22.97 24.34 26.62
N PHE A 53 23.12 24.07 25.33
CA PHE A 53 22.33 24.73 24.29
C PHE A 53 21.02 23.96 24.11
N CYS A 54 19.91 24.65 24.28
CA CYS A 54 18.57 24.09 24.20
C CYS A 54 17.84 24.64 22.98
N ALA A 55 17.14 23.77 22.25
CA ALA A 55 16.12 24.17 21.28
C ALA A 55 14.75 23.69 21.77
N TYR A 56 13.78 24.59 21.83
CA TYR A 56 12.39 24.30 22.13
C TYR A 56 11.61 24.36 20.83
N LEU A 57 11.19 23.21 20.34
CA LEU A 57 10.66 22.99 19.00
C LEU A 57 9.17 22.65 19.05
N ALA A 58 8.35 23.48 18.39
CA ALA A 58 6.91 23.28 18.23
C ALA A 58 6.55 23.09 16.75
N ALA A 59 7.03 24.01 15.90
CA ALA A 59 6.90 23.97 14.46
C ALA A 59 8.18 24.46 13.78
N PHE A 60 8.50 23.93 12.60
CA PHE A 60 9.77 24.24 11.92
C PHE A 60 9.64 24.24 10.41
N ASP A 61 10.12 25.32 9.80
CA ASP A 61 10.38 25.41 8.37
C ASP A 61 11.90 25.39 8.14
N PRO A 62 12.46 24.27 7.63
CA PRO A 62 13.88 24.15 7.37
C PRO A 62 14.43 25.20 6.41
N ASP A 63 13.64 25.61 5.41
CA ASP A 63 14.13 26.44 4.33
C ASP A 63 14.20 27.89 4.79
N SER A 64 13.14 28.38 5.43
CA SER A 64 13.15 29.71 6.05
C SER A 64 14.19 29.84 7.19
N PHE A 65 14.44 28.77 7.95
CA PHE A 65 15.37 28.82 9.08
C PHE A 65 16.84 28.95 8.65
N ARG A 66 17.23 28.35 7.51
CA ARG A 66 18.62 28.44 7.03
C ARG A 66 19.04 29.89 6.78
N ASP A 67 18.17 30.67 6.13
CA ASP A 67 18.45 32.07 5.84
C ASP A 67 18.55 32.91 7.12
N ILE A 68 17.67 32.64 8.09
CA ILE A 68 17.69 33.29 9.41
C ILE A 68 18.99 32.98 10.17
N LEU A 69 19.43 31.71 10.13
CA LEU A 69 20.64 31.27 10.81
C LEU A 69 21.90 31.93 10.23
N GLU A 70 22.02 31.96 8.90
CA GLU A 70 23.15 32.62 8.22
C GLU A 70 23.17 34.13 8.47
N ASP A 71 22.01 34.79 8.49
CA ASP A 71 21.93 36.21 8.82
C ASP A 71 22.36 36.51 10.26
N ALA A 72 21.91 35.71 11.23
CA ALA A 72 22.31 35.84 12.63
C ALA A 72 23.82 35.61 12.83
N ARG A 73 24.40 34.62 12.12
CA ARG A 73 25.86 34.38 12.10
C ARG A 73 26.62 35.58 11.56
N ARG A 74 26.14 36.17 10.46
CA ARG A 74 26.78 37.34 9.85
C ARG A 74 26.73 38.57 10.77
N LYS A 75 25.60 38.82 11.43
CA LYS A 75 25.40 39.96 12.33
C LYS A 75 26.28 39.91 13.57
N THR A 76 26.42 38.73 14.16
CA THR A 76 27.18 38.52 15.41
C THR A 76 28.64 38.19 15.16
N GLY A 77 29.00 37.69 13.97
CA GLY A 77 30.34 37.23 13.66
C GLY A 77 30.73 35.92 14.36
N ILE A 78 29.75 35.20 14.94
CA ILE A 78 29.99 34.02 15.79
C ILE A 78 30.81 32.92 15.08
N THR A 79 30.67 32.77 13.76
CA THR A 79 31.44 31.79 12.98
C THR A 79 32.94 31.99 13.15
N LYS A 80 33.42 33.24 13.15
CA LYS A 80 34.84 33.56 13.35
C LYS A 80 35.31 33.26 14.76
N VAL A 81 34.43 33.37 15.75
CA VAL A 81 34.71 33.03 17.15
C VAL A 81 34.91 31.53 17.28
N TYR A 82 33.98 30.72 16.74
CA TYR A 82 34.10 29.27 16.73
C TYR A 82 35.35 28.80 15.97
N GLU A 83 35.66 29.39 14.82
CA GLU A 83 36.87 29.07 14.05
C GLU A 83 38.16 29.41 14.83
N ARG A 84 38.25 30.60 15.42
CA ARG A 84 39.41 31.05 16.19
C ARG A 84 39.66 30.17 17.42
N GLU A 85 38.60 29.70 18.05
CA GLU A 85 38.66 28.92 19.30
C GLU A 85 38.61 27.41 19.08
N GLY A 86 38.48 26.95 17.82
CA GLY A 86 38.40 25.54 17.47
C GLY A 86 37.14 24.84 18.02
N LEU A 87 36.04 25.59 18.14
CA LEU A 87 34.77 25.11 18.70
C LEU A 87 33.80 24.69 17.60
N SER A 88 32.90 23.76 17.92
CA SER A 88 31.79 23.35 17.05
C SER A 88 30.56 24.23 17.29
N ASP A 89 29.86 24.62 16.23
CA ASP A 89 28.59 25.37 16.34
C ASP A 89 27.48 24.49 16.95
N PRO A 90 27.00 24.80 18.18
CA PRO A 90 25.96 24.03 18.85
C PRO A 90 24.60 24.14 18.15
N VAL A 91 24.30 25.27 17.50
CA VAL A 91 23.03 25.50 16.79
C VAL A 91 22.98 24.71 15.50
N SER A 92 24.09 24.57 14.76
CA SER A 92 24.18 23.63 13.64
C SER A 92 23.87 22.20 14.09
N SER A 93 24.46 21.80 15.21
CA SER A 93 24.29 20.45 15.74
C SER A 93 22.85 20.21 16.20
N LEU A 94 22.21 21.22 16.81
CA LEU A 94 20.78 21.17 17.14
C LEU A 94 19.90 21.10 15.88
N LEU A 95 20.24 21.84 14.83
CA LEU A 95 19.54 21.80 13.55
C LEU A 95 19.60 20.41 12.90
N GLU A 96 20.76 19.77 12.90
CA GLU A 96 20.92 18.39 12.41
C GLU A 96 20.04 17.41 13.20
N GLU A 97 20.00 17.54 14.53
CA GLU A 97 19.12 16.76 15.39
C GLU A 97 17.64 17.03 15.05
N ILE A 98 17.21 18.30 14.92
CA ILE A 98 15.84 18.68 14.52
C ILE A 98 15.46 18.03 13.19
N LEU A 99 16.35 18.11 12.17
CA LEU A 99 16.10 17.55 10.85
C LEU A 99 16.02 16.01 10.84
N SER A 100 16.64 15.36 11.84
CA SER A 100 16.58 13.90 12.02
C SER A 100 15.28 13.42 12.69
N ILE A 101 14.50 14.33 13.27
CA ILE A 101 13.21 14.02 13.91
C ILE A 101 12.14 13.94 12.82
N GLY A 102 11.40 12.82 12.79
CA GLY A 102 10.20 12.73 11.96
C GLY A 102 9.16 13.75 12.42
N SER A 103 8.60 14.53 11.52
CA SER A 103 7.53 15.48 11.84
C SER A 103 6.14 14.81 11.80
N TYR A 104 5.19 15.34 12.56
CA TYR A 104 3.81 14.80 12.63
C TYR A 104 2.91 15.23 11.46
N GLY A 105 3.42 16.08 10.57
CA GLY A 105 2.73 16.60 9.40
C GLY A 105 3.25 17.97 8.99
N ILE A 106 2.63 18.56 7.97
CA ILE A 106 2.90 19.93 7.51
C ILE A 106 1.62 20.76 7.71
N ARG A 107 1.70 21.88 8.42
CA ARG A 107 0.60 22.85 8.59
C ARG A 107 1.12 24.24 8.25
N TYR A 108 0.46 24.93 7.32
CA TYR A 108 0.89 26.26 6.84
C TYR A 108 2.37 26.32 6.42
N GLY A 109 2.86 25.28 5.74
CA GLY A 109 4.26 25.19 5.27
C GLY A 109 5.28 24.75 6.33
N LYS A 110 4.90 24.64 7.61
CA LYS A 110 5.80 24.24 8.71
C LYS A 110 5.59 22.79 9.10
N ARG A 111 6.67 22.08 9.40
CA ARG A 111 6.66 20.76 10.04
C ARG A 111 6.21 20.90 11.49
N ILE A 112 5.25 20.10 11.94
CA ILE A 112 4.72 20.18 13.32
C ILE A 112 5.33 19.06 14.19
N TYR A 113 5.76 19.42 15.41
CA TYR A 113 6.45 18.53 16.36
C TYR A 113 5.70 18.37 17.70
N ILE A 114 4.60 19.09 17.91
CA ILE A 114 3.80 19.07 19.14
C ILE A 114 2.30 18.93 18.81
N GLY A 115 1.47 18.57 19.81
CA GLY A 115 0.00 18.65 19.70
C GLY A 115 -0.70 17.52 18.93
N TYR A 116 0.03 16.57 18.32
CA TYR A 116 -0.59 15.42 17.66
C TYR A 116 -1.36 14.52 18.63
N ALA A 117 -0.93 14.45 19.89
CA ALA A 117 -1.60 13.67 20.93
C ALA A 117 -2.93 14.28 21.36
N ASP A 118 -3.12 15.61 21.23
CA ASP A 118 -4.30 16.30 21.73
C ASP A 118 -5.39 16.44 20.66
N GLU A 119 -5.04 16.57 19.38
CA GLU A 119 -6.03 16.62 18.29
C GLU A 119 -6.70 15.25 18.00
N ARG A 120 -6.22 14.13 18.57
CA ARG A 120 -6.76 12.77 18.32
C ARG A 120 -6.90 11.83 19.53
N LYS A 121 -6.80 12.31 20.77
CA LYS A 121 -7.29 11.52 21.91
C LYS A 121 -8.81 11.60 21.93
N VAL A 122 -9.45 10.71 21.15
CA VAL A 122 -10.82 10.30 21.46
C VAL A 122 -10.77 9.80 22.91
N SER A 123 -11.39 10.53 23.84
CA SER A 123 -11.57 10.06 25.21
C SER A 123 -12.17 8.66 25.17
N ASP A 124 -11.68 7.76 26.03
CA ASP A 124 -12.13 6.36 26.11
C ASP A 124 -11.88 5.55 24.84
N ARG A 125 -10.86 5.88 24.02
CA ARG A 125 -10.52 5.14 22.79
C ARG A 125 -10.45 3.62 23.00
N LYS A 126 -9.80 3.14 24.06
CA LYS A 126 -9.71 1.69 24.36
C LYS A 126 -11.07 1.08 24.70
N GLU A 127 -11.91 1.80 25.44
CA GLU A 127 -13.24 1.36 25.82
C GLU A 127 -14.20 1.40 24.61
N LYS A 128 -14.11 2.44 23.77
CA LYS A 128 -14.81 2.57 22.48
C LYS A 128 -14.33 1.54 21.45
N GLU A 129 -13.04 1.22 21.38
CA GLU A 129 -12.48 0.16 20.53
C GLU A 129 -12.92 -1.22 21.03
N SER A 130 -12.95 -1.44 22.35
CA SER A 130 -13.51 -2.64 22.97
C SER A 130 -15.02 -2.79 22.71
N THR A 131 -15.77 -1.68 22.76
CA THR A 131 -17.23 -1.66 22.55
C THR A 131 -17.59 -1.84 21.07
N ARG A 132 -16.92 -1.10 20.17
CA ARG A 132 -17.14 -1.18 18.72
C ARG A 132 -16.60 -2.48 18.11
N GLY A 133 -15.56 -3.07 18.71
CA GLY A 133 -14.82 -4.18 18.13
C GLY A 133 -14.08 -3.75 16.87
N ILE A 134 -12.78 -4.03 16.80
CA ILE A 134 -12.03 -3.91 15.54
C ILE A 134 -12.76 -4.79 14.50
N HIS A 135 -13.26 -4.18 13.42
CA HIS A 135 -14.09 -4.82 12.39
C HIS A 135 -15.27 -5.65 12.93
N TYR A 136 -16.26 -5.01 13.58
CA TYR A 136 -17.40 -5.65 14.27
C TYR A 136 -18.05 -6.84 13.55
N TYR A 137 -18.15 -6.80 12.21
CA TYR A 137 -18.78 -7.84 11.41
C TYR A 137 -17.95 -9.14 11.35
N THR A 138 -16.66 -9.10 11.69
CA THR A 138 -15.74 -10.25 11.70
C THR A 138 -15.74 -11.04 13.02
N ARG A 139 -16.48 -10.57 14.03
CA ARG A 139 -16.63 -11.28 15.31
C ARG A 139 -17.08 -12.73 15.09
N ASP A 140 -16.55 -13.62 15.93
CA ASP A 140 -16.86 -15.06 15.99
C ASP A 140 -16.49 -15.86 14.74
N HIS A 141 -15.56 -15.36 13.91
CA HIS A 141 -15.02 -16.13 12.80
C HIS A 141 -14.38 -17.44 13.27
N GLN A 142 -14.41 -18.47 12.41
CA GLN A 142 -13.85 -19.79 12.70
C GLN A 142 -12.54 -20.08 11.92
N PHE A 143 -11.82 -19.03 11.50
CA PHE A 143 -10.58 -19.20 10.76
C PHE A 143 -9.47 -19.83 11.63
N SER A 144 -8.97 -20.98 11.20
CA SER A 144 -7.83 -21.64 11.84
C SER A 144 -6.51 -20.92 11.53
N HIS A 145 -5.60 -20.89 12.50
CA HIS A 145 -4.22 -20.43 12.34
C HIS A 145 -3.29 -21.50 11.74
N ASP A 146 -3.75 -22.76 11.68
CA ASP A 146 -2.93 -23.87 11.20
C ASP A 146 -2.70 -23.77 9.71
N ARG A 147 -1.44 -23.82 9.30
CA ARG A 147 -1.02 -23.79 7.90
C ARG A 147 -0.82 -25.22 7.41
N ASN A 148 -1.46 -25.57 6.30
CA ASN A 148 -1.26 -26.87 5.66
C ASN A 148 -0.28 -26.77 4.49
N PRO A 149 0.51 -27.83 4.25
CA PRO A 149 1.33 -27.91 3.05
C PRO A 149 0.43 -28.01 1.82
N ILE A 150 0.89 -27.44 0.72
CA ILE A 150 0.19 -27.56 -0.55
C ILE A 150 0.36 -28.96 -1.15
N PRO A 151 -0.58 -29.47 -1.97
CA PRO A 151 -0.42 -30.79 -2.56
C PRO A 151 0.85 -30.88 -3.41
N LYS A 152 1.58 -32.00 -3.25
CA LYS A 152 2.84 -32.23 -3.95
C LYS A 152 2.65 -32.07 -5.47
N GLY A 153 3.57 -31.36 -6.11
CA GLY A 153 3.56 -31.14 -7.56
C GLY A 153 2.55 -30.10 -8.06
N ARG A 154 1.78 -29.43 -7.18
CA ARG A 154 0.90 -28.32 -7.57
C ARG A 154 1.58 -26.96 -7.57
N GLU A 155 2.72 -26.81 -6.90
CA GLU A 155 3.47 -25.56 -6.89
C GLU A 155 4.03 -25.23 -8.28
N ASN A 156 3.92 -23.96 -8.68
CA ASN A 156 4.41 -23.42 -9.95
C ASN A 156 3.78 -24.09 -11.17
N THR A 157 2.46 -24.33 -11.11
CA THR A 157 1.69 -24.99 -12.17
C THR A 157 0.55 -24.13 -12.71
N ILE A 158 0.14 -24.45 -13.94
CA ILE A 158 -1.10 -23.99 -14.56
C ILE A 158 -2.00 -25.21 -14.74
N VAL A 159 -3.13 -25.22 -14.05
CA VAL A 159 -4.11 -26.31 -14.03
C VAL A 159 -5.26 -25.94 -14.96
N CYS A 160 -5.50 -26.75 -15.98
CA CYS A 160 -6.70 -26.61 -16.80
C CYS A 160 -7.86 -27.34 -16.11
N GLY A 161 -8.94 -26.63 -15.80
CA GLY A 161 -10.12 -27.20 -15.14
C GLY A 161 -11.00 -26.14 -14.48
N ASP A 162 -12.16 -26.57 -13.99
CA ASP A 162 -13.06 -25.70 -13.23
C ASP A 162 -12.43 -25.31 -11.89
N SER A 163 -12.42 -24.00 -11.61
CA SER A 163 -11.76 -23.45 -10.43
C SER A 163 -12.36 -23.95 -9.12
N GLU A 164 -13.68 -24.15 -9.07
CA GLU A 164 -14.34 -24.69 -7.88
C GLU A 164 -13.88 -26.13 -7.61
N ASP A 165 -13.90 -26.99 -8.64
CA ASP A 165 -13.53 -28.40 -8.51
C ASP A 165 -12.04 -28.57 -8.18
N VAL A 166 -11.17 -27.78 -8.82
CA VAL A 166 -9.75 -27.81 -8.55
C VAL A 166 -9.47 -27.36 -7.12
N LEU A 167 -10.09 -26.27 -6.65
CA LEU A 167 -9.86 -25.76 -5.30
C LEU A 167 -10.39 -26.70 -4.22
N ARG A 168 -11.50 -27.41 -4.45
CA ARG A 168 -12.01 -28.45 -3.52
C ARG A 168 -10.99 -29.55 -3.24
N SER A 169 -10.06 -29.80 -4.17
CA SER A 169 -8.98 -30.78 -3.97
C SER A 169 -7.82 -30.28 -3.10
N PHE A 170 -7.79 -28.99 -2.74
CA PHE A 170 -6.72 -28.38 -1.96
C PHE A 170 -7.06 -28.39 -0.48
N PRO A 171 -6.06 -28.54 0.42
CA PRO A 171 -6.27 -28.41 1.85
C PRO A 171 -6.55 -26.95 2.24
N ASP A 172 -7.22 -26.76 3.37
CA ASP A 172 -7.43 -25.44 3.98
C ASP A 172 -6.09 -24.74 4.24
N ASN A 173 -6.07 -23.40 4.27
CA ASN A 173 -4.91 -22.64 4.74
C ASN A 173 -3.55 -23.03 4.10
N CYS A 174 -3.49 -23.23 2.78
CA CYS A 174 -2.25 -23.55 2.06
C CYS A 174 -1.77 -22.46 1.08
N ILE A 175 -2.56 -21.40 0.86
CA ILE A 175 -2.26 -20.29 -0.07
C ILE A 175 -1.99 -18.98 0.69
N ASP A 176 -0.99 -18.19 0.28
CA ASP A 176 -0.57 -16.97 1.00
C ASP A 176 -1.25 -15.69 0.49
N LEU A 177 -1.52 -15.67 -0.82
CA LEU A 177 -2.09 -14.54 -1.54
C LEU A 177 -2.94 -15.05 -2.70
N ILE A 178 -4.12 -14.48 -2.88
CA ILE A 178 -4.94 -14.66 -4.09
C ILE A 178 -5.00 -13.30 -4.80
N VAL A 179 -4.65 -13.26 -6.08
CA VAL A 179 -4.80 -12.08 -6.94
C VAL A 179 -5.52 -12.54 -8.20
N THR A 180 -6.68 -11.96 -8.47
CA THR A 180 -7.52 -12.43 -9.57
C THR A 180 -8.39 -11.33 -10.16
N SER A 181 -8.89 -11.60 -11.37
CA SER A 181 -9.89 -10.80 -12.07
C SER A 181 -10.93 -11.75 -12.65
N PRO A 182 -12.09 -11.91 -11.99
CA PRO A 182 -13.16 -12.77 -12.47
C PRO A 182 -13.59 -12.46 -13.91
N PRO A 183 -14.06 -13.46 -14.66
CA PRO A 183 -14.65 -13.24 -15.96
C PRO A 183 -15.97 -12.49 -15.79
N TYR A 184 -15.96 -11.19 -16.06
CA TYR A 184 -17.21 -10.45 -16.24
C TYR A 184 -17.81 -10.96 -17.54
N ASN A 185 -19.02 -11.51 -17.49
CA ASN A 185 -19.73 -12.16 -18.60
C ASN A 185 -20.08 -11.15 -19.73
N PHE A 186 -19.06 -10.47 -20.29
CA PHE A 186 -19.12 -9.77 -21.55
C PHE A 186 -19.73 -10.75 -22.52
N GLY A 187 -20.79 -10.37 -23.24
CA GLY A 187 -21.48 -11.18 -24.24
C GLY A 187 -20.55 -11.68 -25.36
N MET A 188 -19.65 -12.57 -24.98
CA MET A 188 -18.81 -13.41 -25.80
C MET A 188 -19.70 -14.60 -26.06
N GLU A 189 -20.18 -14.70 -27.30
CA GLU A 189 -20.91 -15.85 -27.81
C GLU A 189 -20.13 -17.13 -27.49
N TYR A 190 -20.50 -17.80 -26.39
CA TYR A 190 -20.19 -19.20 -26.19
C TYR A 190 -21.39 -19.96 -26.71
N ASP A 191 -21.25 -20.46 -27.93
CA ASP A 191 -22.08 -21.44 -28.62
C ASP A 191 -23.58 -21.46 -28.28
N GLN A 192 -24.36 -20.90 -29.20
CA GLN A 192 -25.75 -21.24 -29.52
C GLN A 192 -26.49 -22.13 -28.50
N THR A 193 -26.99 -21.55 -27.41
CA THR A 193 -28.29 -21.92 -26.81
C THR A 193 -28.70 -20.91 -25.73
N ASP A 194 -29.82 -20.24 -26.02
CA ASP A 194 -30.72 -19.48 -25.15
C ASP A 194 -30.24 -18.18 -24.47
N ASP A 195 -31.08 -17.17 -24.64
CA ASP A 195 -30.82 -15.76 -24.39
C ASP A 195 -31.07 -15.38 -22.92
N GLY A 196 -30.00 -15.03 -22.20
CA GLY A 196 -30.08 -14.38 -20.90
C GLY A 196 -29.04 -14.92 -19.91
N VAL A 197 -28.03 -14.10 -19.59
CA VAL A 197 -27.15 -14.40 -18.46
C VAL A 197 -27.99 -14.31 -17.17
N ASP A 198 -28.27 -15.44 -16.53
CA ASP A 198 -28.79 -15.44 -15.16
C ASP A 198 -27.68 -14.94 -14.22
N TRP A 199 -27.78 -13.66 -13.86
CA TRP A 199 -26.87 -12.99 -12.94
C TRP A 199 -26.76 -13.71 -11.60
N ASN A 200 -27.83 -14.33 -11.11
CA ASN A 200 -27.78 -15.09 -9.87
C ASN A 200 -26.92 -16.34 -10.05
N ALA A 201 -27.12 -17.10 -11.13
CA ALA A 201 -26.30 -18.27 -11.42
C ALA A 201 -24.80 -17.94 -11.58
N TYR A 202 -24.48 -16.82 -12.26
CA TYR A 202 -23.11 -16.32 -12.37
C TYR A 202 -22.52 -15.95 -11.00
N LEU A 203 -23.22 -15.11 -10.22
CA LEU A 203 -22.76 -14.68 -8.90
C LEU A 203 -22.64 -15.86 -7.94
N ASP A 204 -23.57 -16.81 -7.98
CA ASP A 204 -23.53 -18.03 -7.17
C ASP A 204 -22.30 -18.87 -7.51
N LYS A 205 -21.98 -19.06 -8.80
CA LYS A 205 -20.75 -19.77 -9.20
C LYS A 205 -19.51 -19.02 -8.73
N LEU A 206 -19.46 -17.70 -8.93
CA LEU A 206 -18.34 -16.86 -8.50
C LEU A 206 -18.12 -16.95 -6.99
N PHE A 207 -19.18 -16.86 -6.20
CA PHE A 207 -19.12 -16.92 -4.74
C PHE A 207 -18.79 -18.32 -4.21
N ARG A 208 -19.14 -19.40 -4.91
CA ARG A 208 -18.63 -20.75 -4.59
C ARG A 208 -17.12 -20.84 -4.78
N VAL A 209 -16.59 -20.31 -5.89
CA VAL A 209 -15.13 -20.24 -6.12
C VAL A 209 -14.45 -19.38 -5.05
N PHE A 210 -15.01 -18.22 -4.70
CA PHE A 210 -14.46 -17.37 -3.66
C PHE A 210 -14.54 -18.02 -2.27
N THR A 211 -15.59 -18.79 -1.97
CA THR A 211 -15.71 -19.56 -0.73
C THR A 211 -14.54 -20.54 -0.60
N GLU A 212 -14.26 -21.30 -1.67
CA GLU A 212 -13.11 -22.20 -1.70
C GLU A 212 -11.78 -21.44 -1.63
N GLY A 213 -11.67 -20.29 -2.29
CA GLY A 213 -10.52 -19.41 -2.19
C GLY A 213 -10.26 -18.91 -0.76
N ILE A 214 -11.31 -18.52 -0.02
CA ILE A 214 -11.22 -18.15 1.39
C ILE A 214 -10.78 -19.35 2.23
N ARG A 215 -11.32 -20.55 1.97
CA ARG A 215 -10.95 -21.79 2.67
C ARG A 215 -9.46 -22.10 2.55
N VAL A 216 -8.93 -22.10 1.33
CA VAL A 216 -7.50 -22.41 1.06
C VAL A 216 -6.54 -21.28 1.46
N LEU A 217 -7.02 -20.04 1.60
CA LEU A 217 -6.20 -18.91 2.03
C LEU A 217 -5.75 -19.08 3.48
N THR A 218 -4.48 -18.86 3.76
CA THR A 218 -3.89 -18.90 5.11
C THR A 218 -4.43 -17.81 6.03
N TYR A 219 -4.36 -18.06 7.34
CA TYR A 219 -4.62 -17.01 8.33
C TYR A 219 -3.66 -15.84 8.14
N GLY A 220 -4.21 -14.64 8.11
CA GLY A 220 -3.48 -13.43 7.77
C GLY A 220 -3.04 -13.41 6.31
N GLY A 221 -3.63 -14.18 5.39
CA GLY A 221 -3.44 -14.07 3.94
C GLY A 221 -4.31 -12.97 3.31
N ARG A 222 -4.06 -12.60 2.05
CA ARG A 222 -4.89 -11.62 1.30
C ARG A 222 -5.62 -12.26 0.15
N PHE A 223 -6.86 -11.83 -0.03
CA PHE A 223 -7.63 -12.05 -1.25
C PHE A 223 -7.79 -10.71 -1.95
N ILE A 224 -7.31 -10.61 -3.19
CA ILE A 224 -7.33 -9.39 -3.99
C ILE A 224 -8.14 -9.64 -5.25
N VAL A 225 -9.17 -8.82 -5.47
CA VAL A 225 -10.07 -8.94 -6.61
C VAL A 225 -10.03 -7.63 -7.41
N ASN A 226 -9.65 -7.72 -8.68
CA ASN A 226 -9.84 -6.64 -9.63
C ASN A 226 -11.28 -6.67 -10.15
N VAL A 227 -12.03 -5.58 -9.98
CA VAL A 227 -13.45 -5.49 -10.32
C VAL A 227 -13.87 -4.13 -10.89
N GLN A 228 -14.71 -4.17 -11.91
CA GLN A 228 -15.32 -2.95 -12.47
C GLN A 228 -16.38 -2.38 -11.52
N PRO A 229 -16.56 -1.04 -11.46
CA PRO A 229 -17.57 -0.43 -10.59
C PRO A 229 -18.98 -0.94 -10.85
N LEU A 230 -19.35 -1.06 -12.13
CA LEU A 230 -20.66 -1.47 -12.60
C LEU A 230 -20.53 -2.44 -13.78
N PHE A 231 -21.57 -3.24 -14.02
CA PHE A 231 -21.76 -3.96 -15.29
C PHE A 231 -22.97 -3.38 -16.06
N SER A 232 -23.15 -3.79 -17.34
CA SER A 232 -24.04 -3.22 -18.38
C SER A 232 -25.42 -2.75 -17.93
N ASP A 233 -25.98 -3.35 -16.89
CA ASP A 233 -27.34 -3.08 -16.39
C ASP A 233 -27.35 -2.38 -15.02
N TYR A 234 -26.34 -1.54 -14.75
CA TYR A 234 -26.17 -0.81 -13.47
C TYR A 234 -26.02 -1.74 -12.26
N ILE A 235 -25.57 -2.98 -12.49
CA ILE A 235 -25.32 -3.95 -11.42
C ILE A 235 -24.06 -3.53 -10.66
N PRO A 236 -24.13 -3.26 -9.34
CA PRO A 236 -23.01 -2.74 -8.56
C PRO A 236 -22.08 -3.86 -8.11
N LEU A 237 -21.37 -4.46 -9.06
CA LEU A 237 -20.64 -5.71 -8.85
C LEU A 237 -19.59 -5.61 -7.74
N HIS A 238 -18.84 -4.51 -7.66
CA HIS A 238 -17.87 -4.31 -6.58
C HIS A 238 -18.54 -4.30 -5.19
N HIS A 239 -19.70 -3.66 -5.03
CA HIS A 239 -20.46 -3.71 -3.77
C HIS A 239 -20.94 -5.12 -3.42
N LEU A 240 -21.37 -5.91 -4.41
CA LEU A 240 -21.80 -7.30 -4.20
C LEU A 240 -20.64 -8.18 -3.73
N ILE A 241 -19.47 -8.04 -4.36
CA ILE A 241 -18.24 -8.76 -3.97
C ILE A 241 -17.79 -8.35 -2.56
N SER A 242 -17.69 -7.04 -2.30
CA SER A 242 -17.37 -6.51 -0.97
C SER A 242 -18.32 -7.03 0.11
N SER A 243 -19.63 -7.01 -0.16
CA SER A 243 -20.65 -7.53 0.77
C SER A 243 -20.46 -9.03 1.04
N PHE A 244 -20.24 -9.84 -0.01
CA PHE A 244 -19.97 -11.27 0.14
C PHE A 244 -18.79 -11.55 1.06
N PHE A 245 -17.62 -10.93 0.82
CA PHE A 245 -16.44 -11.15 1.65
C PHE A 245 -16.65 -10.71 3.10
N MET A 246 -17.33 -9.58 3.34
CA MET A 246 -17.68 -9.13 4.69
C MET A 246 -18.62 -10.11 5.41
N GLN A 247 -19.60 -10.68 4.69
CA GLN A 247 -20.49 -11.73 5.23
C GLN A 247 -19.71 -13.01 5.57
N GLN A 248 -18.71 -13.35 4.76
CA GLN A 248 -17.75 -14.43 5.04
C GLN A 248 -16.72 -14.08 6.12
N LYS A 249 -16.92 -12.99 6.88
CA LYS A 249 -16.07 -12.56 8.00
C LYS A 249 -14.64 -12.18 7.61
N MET A 250 -14.36 -11.99 6.33
CA MET A 250 -13.08 -11.46 5.86
C MET A 250 -13.00 -9.96 6.17
N ILE A 251 -11.85 -9.49 6.62
CA ILE A 251 -11.64 -8.07 6.92
C ILE A 251 -11.49 -7.32 5.59
N TRP A 252 -12.41 -6.41 5.27
CA TRP A 252 -12.23 -5.45 4.18
C TRP A 252 -11.15 -4.45 4.56
N LYS A 253 -9.96 -4.58 3.96
CA LYS A 253 -8.79 -3.74 4.27
C LYS A 253 -8.87 -2.39 3.56
N GLY A 254 -9.45 -2.38 2.37
CA GLY A 254 -9.65 -1.20 1.55
C GLY A 254 -9.72 -1.54 0.07
N GLU A 255 -9.91 -0.50 -0.73
CA GLU A 255 -9.99 -0.55 -2.18
C GLU A 255 -8.94 0.40 -2.78
N ILE A 256 -8.40 0.02 -3.93
CA ILE A 256 -7.44 0.84 -4.68
C ILE A 256 -8.08 1.18 -6.02
N LEU A 257 -8.08 2.47 -6.36
CA LEU A 257 -8.60 2.96 -7.63
C LEU A 257 -7.53 2.78 -8.71
N TRP A 258 -7.77 1.87 -9.65
CA TRP A 258 -6.94 1.69 -10.83
C TRP A 258 -7.48 2.52 -12.00
N GLU A 259 -6.87 3.68 -12.23
CA GLU A 259 -7.16 4.58 -13.36
C GLU A 259 -6.49 4.05 -14.63
N LYS A 260 -7.31 3.69 -15.63
CA LYS A 260 -6.87 3.09 -16.89
C LYS A 260 -6.39 4.13 -17.92
N ASN A 261 -6.61 5.43 -17.65
CA ASN A 261 -6.32 6.55 -18.56
C ASN A 261 -6.98 6.39 -19.95
N ASN A 262 -8.07 5.62 -20.04
CA ASN A 262 -8.80 5.40 -21.29
C ASN A 262 -10.04 6.28 -21.34
N TYR A 263 -9.85 7.54 -21.74
CA TYR A 263 -10.94 8.51 -21.90
C TYR A 263 -11.78 8.28 -23.17
N ASN A 264 -11.30 7.44 -24.09
CA ASN A 264 -11.99 7.04 -25.32
C ASN A 264 -12.83 5.78 -25.06
N CYS A 265 -13.78 5.87 -24.14
CA CYS A 265 -14.73 4.78 -23.93
C CYS A 265 -15.65 4.67 -25.16
N LYS A 266 -15.66 3.51 -25.84
CA LYS A 266 -16.43 3.24 -27.07
C LYS A 266 -17.95 3.33 -26.88
N TYR A 267 -18.45 3.45 -25.64
CA TYR A 267 -19.86 3.73 -25.40
C TYR A 267 -20.17 5.16 -25.87
N THR A 268 -20.85 5.22 -27.02
CA THR A 268 -21.51 6.42 -27.51
C THR A 268 -22.27 7.04 -26.36
N SER A 269 -21.87 8.25 -25.96
CA SER A 269 -22.46 8.98 -24.81
C SER A 269 -23.86 9.50 -25.10
N TRP A 270 -24.53 8.91 -26.09
CA TRP A 270 -25.83 9.25 -26.61
C TRP A 270 -26.93 8.45 -25.88
N GLY A 271 -26.84 8.38 -24.55
CA GLY A 271 -28.02 8.14 -23.72
C GLY A 271 -28.93 9.36 -23.75
N SER A 272 -29.35 9.87 -22.58
CA SER A 272 -30.02 11.17 -22.47
C SER A 272 -29.03 12.33 -22.72
N TRP A 273 -28.50 12.44 -23.94
CA TRP A 273 -27.53 13.46 -24.31
C TRP A 273 -28.07 14.85 -23.98
N LYS A 274 -27.33 15.60 -23.14
CA LYS A 274 -27.76 16.90 -22.59
C LYS A 274 -29.14 16.87 -21.92
N SER A 275 -29.52 15.73 -21.35
CA SER A 275 -30.75 15.57 -20.60
C SER A 275 -30.45 14.95 -19.22
N PRO A 276 -31.08 15.46 -18.14
CA PRO A 276 -30.96 14.89 -16.81
C PRO A 276 -31.76 13.59 -16.63
N SER A 277 -32.45 13.10 -17.67
CA SER A 277 -33.33 11.92 -17.55
C SER A 277 -32.60 10.66 -17.09
N SER A 278 -31.40 10.38 -17.64
CA SER A 278 -30.54 9.28 -17.21
C SER A 278 -29.14 9.42 -17.85
N PRO A 279 -28.30 10.37 -17.40
CA PRO A 279 -26.96 10.53 -17.94
C PRO A 279 -26.09 9.31 -17.58
N TYR A 280 -25.34 8.79 -18.55
CA TYR A 280 -24.41 7.69 -18.32
C TYR A 280 -23.14 8.19 -17.64
N LEU A 281 -22.77 7.58 -16.51
CA LEU A 281 -21.52 7.89 -15.80
C LEU A 281 -20.37 7.12 -16.42
N LYS A 282 -19.34 7.83 -16.89
CA LYS A 282 -18.14 7.22 -17.47
C LYS A 282 -17.13 6.91 -16.38
N TYR A 283 -16.99 5.64 -16.06
CA TYR A 283 -15.92 5.15 -15.19
C TYR A 283 -14.66 4.92 -16.03
N THR A 284 -13.58 5.65 -15.72
CA THR A 284 -12.26 5.46 -16.32
C THR A 284 -11.39 4.50 -15.51
N TRP A 285 -11.91 3.98 -14.40
CA TRP A 285 -11.19 3.16 -13.44
C TRP A 285 -11.89 1.84 -13.12
N GLU A 286 -11.11 0.95 -12.51
CA GLU A 286 -11.56 -0.27 -11.81
C GLU A 286 -11.12 -0.21 -10.34
N PHE A 287 -11.66 -1.10 -9.53
CA PHE A 287 -11.28 -1.26 -8.14
C PHE A 287 -10.46 -2.53 -7.94
N ILE A 288 -9.37 -2.41 -7.18
CA ILE A 288 -8.64 -3.54 -6.62
C ILE A 288 -9.04 -3.63 -5.15
N GLU A 289 -9.97 -4.54 -4.85
CA GLU A 289 -10.46 -4.74 -3.49
C GLU A 289 -9.54 -5.71 -2.74
N VAL A 290 -9.16 -5.37 -1.52
CA VAL A 290 -8.23 -6.15 -0.70
C VAL A 290 -8.93 -6.63 0.58
N PHE A 291 -8.98 -7.95 0.75
CA PHE A 291 -9.57 -8.62 1.91
C PHE A 291 -8.51 -9.41 2.68
N CYS A 292 -8.56 -9.41 4.01
CA CYS A 292 -7.65 -10.16 4.88
C CYS A 292 -8.40 -11.24 5.68
N LYS A 293 -7.83 -12.45 5.76
CA LYS A 293 -8.40 -13.55 6.54
C LYS A 293 -7.95 -13.48 8.00
N GLY A 294 -8.86 -13.25 8.93
CA GLY A 294 -8.61 -13.29 10.38
C GLY A 294 -7.79 -12.13 10.97
N ASP A 295 -6.68 -11.72 10.35
CA ASP A 295 -5.83 -10.63 10.84
C ASP A 295 -5.33 -9.75 9.68
N LEU A 296 -5.20 -8.45 9.95
CA LEU A 296 -4.58 -7.47 9.06
C LEU A 296 -3.07 -7.74 8.91
N LYS A 297 -2.41 -8.23 9.96
CA LYS A 297 -0.97 -8.48 9.97
C LYS A 297 -0.63 -9.75 9.17
N LYS A 298 0.30 -9.63 8.20
CA LYS A 298 0.97 -10.79 7.59
C LYS A 298 2.21 -11.10 8.41
N THR A 299 2.46 -12.38 8.67
CA THR A 299 3.75 -12.84 9.17
C THR A 299 4.63 -13.27 8.00
N GLY A 300 5.93 -13.00 8.12
CA GLY A 300 6.94 -13.37 7.13
C GLY A 300 8.32 -12.92 7.59
N ARG A 301 9.35 -13.33 6.87
CA ARG A 301 10.73 -13.01 7.21
C ARG A 301 11.15 -11.69 6.58
N LYS A 302 12.02 -10.94 7.26
CA LYS A 302 12.41 -9.59 6.83
C LYS A 302 13.23 -9.64 5.54
N GLU A 303 14.06 -10.66 5.38
CA GLU A 303 14.89 -10.96 4.23
C GLU A 303 14.09 -11.31 2.96
N ASP A 304 12.82 -11.71 3.10
CA ASP A 304 11.94 -12.01 1.97
C ASP A 304 11.13 -10.79 1.50
N ILE A 305 11.39 -9.60 2.07
CA ILE A 305 10.80 -8.33 1.63
C ILE A 305 11.60 -7.77 0.46
N ASP A 306 10.90 -7.42 -0.62
CA ASP A 306 11.53 -6.95 -1.86
C ASP A 306 10.91 -5.67 -2.43
N ILE A 307 9.99 -5.07 -1.69
CA ILE A 307 9.50 -3.71 -1.96
C ILE A 307 10.52 -2.69 -1.45
N THR A 308 10.87 -1.75 -2.32
CA THR A 308 11.73 -0.60 -1.99
C THR A 308 10.92 0.48 -1.27
N ASP A 309 11.60 1.46 -0.67
CA ASP A 309 10.90 2.53 0.04
C ASP A 309 10.21 3.51 -0.92
N GLU A 310 10.76 3.78 -2.11
CA GLU A 310 10.07 4.58 -3.14
C GLU A 310 8.79 3.89 -3.63
N GLU A 311 8.89 2.58 -3.95
CA GLU A 311 7.72 1.79 -4.34
C GLU A 311 6.67 1.78 -3.24
N PHE A 312 7.07 1.53 -1.98
CA PHE A 312 6.13 1.51 -0.86
C PHE A 312 5.43 2.87 -0.70
N LYS A 313 6.19 3.97 -0.64
CA LYS A 313 5.64 5.34 -0.50
C LYS A 313 4.67 5.67 -1.64
N SER A 314 4.98 5.25 -2.87
CA SER A 314 4.15 5.50 -4.04
C SER A 314 2.87 4.63 -4.04
N TRP A 315 3.00 3.33 -3.78
CA TRP A 315 1.93 2.38 -4.03
C TRP A 315 0.91 2.28 -2.89
N VAL A 316 1.25 2.71 -1.66
CA VAL A 316 0.27 2.83 -0.57
C VAL A 316 -0.72 3.98 -0.78
N VAL A 317 -0.44 4.90 -1.71
CA VAL A 317 -1.45 5.84 -2.21
C VAL A 317 -2.41 5.03 -3.07
N ALA A 318 -3.63 4.81 -2.57
CA ALA A 318 -4.66 3.94 -3.16
C ALA A 318 -5.31 4.48 -4.45
N LYS A 319 -4.51 5.15 -5.30
CA LYS A 319 -4.85 5.59 -6.66
C LYS A 319 -3.68 5.26 -7.58
N TRP A 320 -3.86 4.26 -8.43
CA TRP A 320 -2.84 3.79 -9.35
C TRP A 320 -3.21 4.16 -10.78
N SER A 321 -2.38 4.95 -11.45
CA SER A 321 -2.55 5.31 -12.85
C SER A 321 -1.69 4.38 -13.70
N ILE A 322 -2.32 3.35 -14.29
CA ILE A 322 -1.64 2.31 -15.08
C ILE A 322 -2.50 2.09 -16.32
N GLY A 323 -1.92 2.19 -17.52
CA GLY A 323 -2.66 1.95 -18.76
C GLY A 323 -3.15 0.49 -18.87
N PRO A 324 -4.20 0.21 -19.66
CA PRO A 324 -4.64 -1.17 -19.90
C PRO A 324 -3.56 -1.99 -20.61
N GLU A 325 -3.61 -3.32 -20.47
CA GLU A 325 -2.69 -4.22 -21.16
C GLU A 325 -2.85 -4.09 -22.67
N ARG A 326 -1.75 -3.79 -23.37
CA ARG A 326 -1.75 -3.55 -24.82
C ARG A 326 -1.43 -4.82 -25.62
N ARG A 327 -0.91 -5.85 -24.95
CA ARG A 327 -0.48 -7.12 -25.56
C ARG A 327 -1.59 -8.18 -25.61
N MET A 328 -2.85 -7.82 -25.34
CA MET A 328 -4.01 -8.73 -25.41
C MET A 328 -4.06 -9.55 -26.71
N LYS A 329 -3.89 -8.89 -27.87
CA LYS A 329 -3.85 -9.54 -29.19
C LYS A 329 -2.67 -10.49 -29.40
N GLN A 330 -1.55 -10.26 -28.71
CA GLN A 330 -0.37 -11.12 -28.84
C GLN A 330 -0.59 -12.48 -28.17
N TYR A 331 -1.44 -12.53 -27.15
CA TYR A 331 -1.70 -13.71 -26.33
C TYR A 331 -3.11 -14.29 -26.55
N ASP A 332 -3.76 -13.83 -27.61
CA ASP A 332 -5.15 -14.15 -27.97
C ASP A 332 -6.13 -14.15 -26.78
N HIS A 333 -5.97 -13.18 -25.88
CA HIS A 333 -6.78 -13.08 -24.68
C HIS A 333 -7.50 -11.72 -24.63
N PRO A 334 -8.84 -11.69 -24.51
CA PRO A 334 -9.63 -10.48 -24.72
C PRO A 334 -9.51 -9.46 -23.57
N ALA A 335 -9.19 -9.93 -22.36
CA ALA A 335 -9.26 -9.11 -21.15
C ALA A 335 -8.13 -9.43 -20.15
N MET A 336 -6.89 -9.11 -20.50
CA MET A 336 -5.75 -9.22 -19.58
C MET A 336 -5.61 -7.97 -18.70
N PHE A 337 -5.37 -8.11 -17.40
CA PHE A 337 -4.88 -7.00 -16.58
C PHE A 337 -3.36 -6.80 -16.76
N PRO A 338 -2.84 -5.57 -16.56
CA PRO A 338 -1.41 -5.26 -16.69
C PRO A 338 -0.56 -6.01 -15.66
N GLU A 339 0.64 -6.43 -16.06
CA GLU A 339 1.61 -7.05 -15.15
C GLU A 339 2.00 -6.13 -13.97
N GLU A 340 2.10 -4.83 -14.20
CA GLU A 340 2.44 -3.84 -13.15
C GLU A 340 1.41 -3.85 -12.00
N LEU A 341 0.12 -4.05 -12.32
CA LEU A 341 -0.95 -4.13 -11.33
C LEU A 341 -0.71 -5.28 -10.34
N VAL A 342 -0.36 -6.45 -10.89
CA VAL A 342 -0.05 -7.66 -10.11
C VAL A 342 1.22 -7.46 -9.30
N GLU A 343 2.25 -6.86 -9.89
CA GLU A 343 3.53 -6.62 -9.23
C GLU A 343 3.35 -5.77 -7.97
N ARG A 344 2.58 -4.68 -8.07
CA ARG A 344 2.23 -3.86 -6.91
C ARG A 344 1.49 -4.65 -5.85
N CYS A 345 0.48 -5.44 -6.26
CA CYS A 345 -0.28 -6.29 -5.34
C CYS A 345 0.62 -7.31 -4.62
N MET A 346 1.47 -8.03 -5.35
CA MET A 346 2.35 -9.05 -4.78
C MET A 346 3.36 -8.44 -3.81
N LYS A 347 4.02 -7.34 -4.19
CA LYS A 347 5.05 -6.71 -3.34
C LYS A 347 4.48 -6.03 -2.10
N LEU A 348 3.25 -5.51 -2.16
CA LEU A 348 2.57 -4.93 -0.99
C LEU A 348 2.00 -5.98 -0.03
N PHE A 349 1.57 -7.14 -0.55
CA PHE A 349 0.71 -8.07 0.18
C PHE A 349 1.26 -9.50 0.31
N SER A 350 2.49 -9.76 -0.15
CA SER A 350 3.20 -11.04 0.00
C SER A 350 4.72 -10.88 0.17
N TYR A 351 5.35 -11.92 0.70
CA TYR A 351 6.81 -12.06 0.77
C TYR A 351 7.33 -12.90 -0.41
N LYS A 352 8.63 -12.83 -0.71
CA LYS A 352 9.27 -13.80 -1.62
C LYS A 352 9.05 -15.23 -1.11
N GLY A 353 8.85 -16.17 -2.02
CA GLY A 353 8.57 -17.58 -1.71
C GLY A 353 7.13 -17.90 -1.31
N ASP A 354 6.29 -16.90 -1.02
CA ASP A 354 4.85 -17.09 -0.81
C ASP A 354 4.18 -17.71 -2.05
N ILE A 355 3.07 -18.42 -1.81
CA ILE A 355 2.26 -19.03 -2.87
C ILE A 355 1.14 -18.08 -3.27
N VAL A 356 1.16 -17.66 -4.54
CA VAL A 356 0.11 -16.84 -5.16
C VAL A 356 -0.81 -17.71 -6.00
N LEU A 357 -2.12 -17.60 -5.76
CA LEU A 357 -3.14 -18.29 -6.53
C LEU A 357 -3.91 -17.29 -7.40
N ASP A 358 -4.22 -17.69 -8.63
CA ASP A 358 -5.19 -17.05 -9.50
C ASP A 358 -6.21 -18.09 -9.99
N PRO A 359 -7.45 -18.11 -9.46
CA PRO A 359 -8.48 -19.04 -9.89
C PRO A 359 -9.08 -18.69 -11.27
N PHE A 360 -8.72 -17.57 -11.88
CA PHE A 360 -9.18 -17.15 -13.20
C PHE A 360 -7.97 -16.68 -14.02
N SER A 361 -7.02 -17.59 -14.19
CA SER A 361 -5.64 -17.27 -14.59
C SER A 361 -5.52 -16.72 -16.01
N GLY A 362 -6.47 -17.02 -16.90
CA GLY A 362 -6.43 -16.65 -18.32
C GLY A 362 -5.07 -16.95 -18.94
N ALA A 363 -4.50 -15.97 -19.64
CA ALA A 363 -3.17 -16.06 -20.25
C ALA A 363 -1.99 -16.04 -19.24
N GLY A 364 -2.23 -16.20 -17.94
CA GLY A 364 -1.17 -16.43 -16.94
C GLY A 364 -0.39 -15.20 -16.49
N THR A 365 -0.99 -14.01 -16.49
CA THR A 365 -0.31 -12.78 -16.04
C THR A 365 0.17 -12.91 -14.59
N THR A 366 -0.68 -13.39 -13.68
CA THR A 366 -0.33 -13.57 -12.26
C THR A 366 0.85 -14.52 -12.09
N ALA A 367 0.81 -15.69 -12.74
CA ALA A 367 1.87 -16.68 -12.69
C ALA A 367 3.21 -16.19 -13.30
N THR A 368 3.14 -15.41 -14.38
CA THR A 368 4.32 -14.81 -15.02
C THR A 368 5.01 -13.82 -14.08
N VAL A 369 4.25 -12.91 -13.46
CA VAL A 369 4.79 -11.93 -12.51
C VAL A 369 5.30 -12.62 -11.25
N ALA A 370 4.59 -13.62 -10.73
CA ALA A 370 5.06 -14.41 -9.59
C ALA A 370 6.42 -15.05 -9.86
N THR A 371 6.59 -15.64 -11.06
CA THR A 371 7.86 -16.22 -11.50
C THR A 371 8.98 -15.18 -11.47
N ARG A 372 8.76 -14.00 -12.06
CA ARG A 372 9.73 -12.90 -12.09
C ARG A 372 10.13 -12.41 -10.70
N LEU A 373 9.15 -12.31 -9.80
CA LEU A 373 9.33 -11.77 -8.45
C LEU A 373 9.77 -12.82 -7.41
N GLY A 374 10.01 -14.07 -7.82
CA GLY A 374 10.44 -15.14 -6.91
C GLY A 374 9.35 -15.59 -5.93
N ARG A 375 8.08 -15.54 -6.33
CA ARG A 375 6.96 -16.17 -5.63
C ARG A 375 6.65 -17.51 -6.28
N ARG A 376 6.05 -18.41 -5.52
CA ARG A 376 5.45 -19.63 -6.07
C ARG A 376 4.06 -19.29 -6.58
N TYR A 377 3.57 -20.02 -7.58
CA TYR A 377 2.27 -19.70 -8.17
C TYR A 377 1.42 -20.92 -8.49
N ILE A 378 0.12 -20.69 -8.62
CA ILE A 378 -0.87 -21.63 -9.15
C ILE A 378 -1.86 -20.82 -9.95
N GLY A 379 -1.98 -21.12 -11.24
CA GLY A 379 -3.05 -20.58 -12.08
C GLY A 379 -4.06 -21.67 -12.39
N ILE A 380 -5.35 -21.34 -12.34
CA ILE A 380 -6.43 -22.22 -12.78
C ILE A 380 -7.21 -21.50 -13.87
N ASP A 381 -7.49 -22.17 -14.97
CA ASP A 381 -8.40 -21.68 -16.00
C ASP A 381 -9.12 -22.84 -16.67
N VAL A 382 -10.35 -22.62 -17.14
CA VAL A 382 -11.13 -23.65 -17.83
C VAL A 382 -10.72 -23.82 -19.29
N SER A 383 -10.10 -22.79 -19.90
CA SER A 383 -9.66 -22.81 -21.28
C SER A 383 -8.27 -23.44 -21.40
N GLU A 384 -8.17 -24.57 -22.10
CA GLU A 384 -6.88 -25.23 -22.38
C GLU A 384 -5.97 -24.33 -23.24
N GLU A 385 -6.55 -23.52 -24.13
CA GLU A 385 -5.80 -22.57 -24.96
C GLU A 385 -5.14 -21.48 -24.11
N TYR A 386 -5.89 -20.88 -23.18
CA TYR A 386 -5.33 -19.91 -22.24
C TYR A 386 -4.28 -20.54 -21.32
N CYS A 387 -4.53 -21.77 -20.86
CA CYS A 387 -3.56 -22.53 -20.09
C CYS A 387 -2.26 -22.80 -20.88
N ALA A 388 -2.35 -23.14 -22.16
CA ALA A 388 -1.18 -23.35 -23.03
C ALA A 388 -0.38 -22.06 -23.19
N THR A 389 -1.05 -20.94 -23.49
CA THR A 389 -0.44 -19.60 -23.59
C THR A 389 0.25 -19.20 -22.28
N ALA A 390 -0.40 -19.42 -21.13
CA ALA A 390 0.16 -19.16 -19.82
C ALA A 390 1.47 -19.95 -19.59
N ARG A 391 1.46 -21.26 -19.88
CA ARG A 391 2.66 -22.12 -19.73
C ARG A 391 3.81 -21.63 -20.61
N GLU A 392 3.54 -21.19 -21.84
CA GLU A 392 4.57 -20.66 -22.74
C GLU A 392 5.18 -19.35 -22.21
N ARG A 393 4.34 -18.41 -21.77
CA ARG A 393 4.80 -17.13 -21.19
C ARG A 393 5.71 -17.36 -19.99
N ILE A 394 5.32 -18.25 -19.09
CA ILE A 394 6.11 -18.56 -17.90
C ILE A 394 7.43 -19.24 -18.27
N ALA A 395 7.43 -20.15 -19.24
CA ALA A 395 8.65 -20.80 -19.71
C ALA A 395 9.64 -19.78 -20.32
N LYS A 396 9.15 -18.77 -21.04
CA LYS A 396 9.96 -17.65 -21.54
C LYS A 396 10.54 -16.83 -20.40
N GLU A 397 9.72 -16.46 -19.41
CA GLU A 397 10.16 -15.68 -18.25
C GLU A 397 11.28 -16.39 -17.47
N ARG A 398 11.14 -17.70 -17.22
CA ARG A 398 12.16 -18.52 -16.55
C ARG A 398 13.49 -18.52 -17.30
N LYS A 399 13.46 -18.59 -18.65
CA LYS A 399 14.67 -18.57 -19.47
C LYS A 399 15.39 -17.22 -19.39
N SER A 400 14.64 -16.12 -19.46
CA SER A 400 15.18 -14.77 -19.33
C SER A 400 15.84 -14.53 -17.96
N GLY A 401 15.19 -14.98 -16.88
CA GLY A 401 15.73 -14.85 -15.51
C GLY A 401 16.98 -15.69 -15.23
N ILE A 402 17.19 -16.80 -15.96
CA ILE A 402 18.43 -17.58 -15.87
C ILE A 402 19.59 -16.83 -16.54
N GLN A 403 19.35 -16.23 -17.71
CA GLN A 403 20.38 -15.49 -18.45
C GLN A 403 20.83 -14.22 -17.72
N SER A 404 19.93 -13.53 -17.01
CA SER A 404 20.27 -12.33 -16.24
C SER A 404 21.08 -12.59 -14.96
N ASN A 405 21.10 -13.83 -14.46
CA ASN A 405 21.88 -14.22 -13.27
C ASN A 405 23.26 -14.82 -13.63
N LEU A 406 23.55 -14.99 -14.91
CA LEU A 406 24.81 -15.53 -15.46
C LEU A 406 25.76 -14.44 -15.99
N ILE A 407 25.34 -13.17 -15.93
CA ILE A 407 26.10 -11.96 -16.26
C ILE A 407 26.28 -11.17 -14.97
#